data_AF-A0A958MDK6-F1
#
_entry.id   AF-A0A958MDK6-F1
#
_cell.length_a   1.000
_cell.length_b   1.000
_cell.length_c   1.000
_cell.angle_alpha   90.00
_cell.angle_beta   90.00
_cell.angle_gamma   90.00
#
_symmetry.space_group_name_H-M   'P 1'
#
loop_
_entity.id
_entity.type
_entity.pdbx_description
1 polymer ?
#
loop_
_entity_poly.entity_id
_entity_poly.type
_entity_poly.pdbx_seq_one_letter_code
_entity_poly.pdbx_strand_id
1 'polypeptide(L)'
;FSVFYIYNHPDILMQNFADRWTHTPSPVKALYLGFAAAMLGISGFESSANFIEEQEEGVFPKTLKNMWLAVSIFNPLLCFLALGIVNVGEISNHSTSLLSHMGDVSAGGFLKTLISIDAVLVLSGAVLTSYVGVIGLVRRMSLDRCLPQVFLTQNEWKGTNHWIIISFFILCSLILFATQGDVERLAGVYTLSFLCVMALFAIGNLLLKFRRGRLPREERANPAFVVLALFGIVVGLSGNLTTSNILIFSQFLALVLGVVLVMLYRIQILKIFLTILKSFISVIKSTSSKMFKTITNTVDEINSQEMIFFTKDDDLPTLNAAALYVLENELSSTLTVVYVYKKGESVPSVIAEHLKTIDRIYPGLKINFLSVEGEFGPDLIESLSKRLDIPKNFMFIGTPGDRFPYRISELGGVRLIIG
;
A
#
# COMPACT_ATOMS: atom_id res chain seq x y z
N PHE A 1 21.25 6.92 -33.99
CA PHE A 1 22.20 5.80 -34.02
C PHE A 1 21.51 4.50 -34.38
N SER A 2 20.63 3.96 -33.53
CA SER A 2 19.87 2.72 -33.76
C SER A 2 19.16 2.63 -35.12
N VAL A 3 18.38 3.64 -35.52
CA VAL A 3 17.69 3.65 -36.82
C VAL A 3 18.67 3.67 -38.01
N PHE A 4 19.78 4.39 -37.87
CA PHE A 4 20.83 4.44 -38.89
C PHE A 4 21.55 3.09 -39.03
N TYR A 5 21.78 2.40 -37.92
CA TYR A 5 22.33 1.05 -37.93
C TYR A 5 21.40 0.07 -38.65
N ILE A 6 20.10 0.08 -38.33
CA ILE A 6 19.09 -0.77 -38.99
C ILE A 6 19.01 -0.48 -40.49
N TYR A 7 19.09 0.79 -40.89
CA TYR A 7 19.10 1.17 -42.31
C TYR A 7 20.30 0.59 -43.07
N ASN A 8 21.46 0.53 -42.43
CA ASN A 8 22.68 -0.04 -43.03
C ASN A 8 22.76 -1.57 -42.92
N HIS A 9 22.06 -2.17 -41.96
CA HIS A 9 22.03 -3.61 -41.69
C HIS A 9 20.59 -4.16 -41.63
N PRO A 10 19.80 -4.05 -42.72
CA PRO A 10 18.42 -4.54 -42.73
C PRO A 10 18.34 -6.08 -42.68
N ASP A 11 19.44 -6.76 -42.96
CA ASP A 11 19.59 -8.21 -42.97
C ASP A 11 19.31 -8.82 -41.60
N ILE A 12 19.71 -8.18 -40.50
CA ILE A 12 19.45 -8.65 -39.13
C ILE A 12 17.95 -8.69 -38.87
N LEU A 13 17.23 -7.62 -39.20
CA LEU A 13 15.79 -7.53 -39.03
C LEU A 13 15.09 -8.58 -39.91
N MET A 14 15.50 -8.69 -41.18
CA MET A 14 14.94 -9.69 -42.10
C MET A 14 15.20 -11.12 -41.63
N GLN A 15 16.40 -11.42 -41.10
CA GLN A 15 16.72 -12.72 -40.52
C GLN A 15 15.88 -13.00 -39.29
N ASN A 16 15.74 -12.06 -38.37
CA ASN A 16 14.89 -12.23 -37.18
C ASN A 16 13.41 -12.45 -37.53
N PHE A 17 12.91 -11.89 -38.64
CA PHE A 17 11.56 -12.15 -39.15
C PHE A 17 11.44 -13.48 -39.93
N ALA A 18 12.48 -13.84 -40.69
CA ALA A 18 12.51 -15.03 -41.55
C ALA A 18 12.86 -16.30 -40.80
N ASP A 19 13.67 -16.19 -39.74
CA ASP A 19 13.86 -17.19 -38.70
C ASP A 19 12.53 -17.31 -37.98
N ARG A 20 11.61 -18.04 -38.63
CA ARG A 20 10.34 -18.46 -38.09
C ARG A 20 10.67 -19.40 -36.96
N TRP A 21 11.04 -18.83 -35.81
CA TRP A 21 10.99 -19.36 -34.47
C TRP A 21 10.70 -20.86 -34.50
N THR A 22 11.71 -21.67 -34.80
CA THR A 22 11.52 -23.12 -35.04
C THR A 22 11.00 -23.85 -33.81
N HIS A 23 10.92 -23.14 -32.68
CA HIS A 23 10.33 -23.52 -31.40
C HIS A 23 9.18 -22.60 -30.94
N THR A 24 8.57 -21.80 -31.81
CA THR A 24 7.44 -20.94 -31.40
C THR A 24 6.26 -21.81 -30.96
N PRO A 25 5.71 -21.56 -29.77
CA PRO A 25 4.40 -22.06 -29.46
C PRO A 25 3.36 -21.49 -30.45
N SER A 26 2.16 -22.08 -30.51
CA SER A 26 1.08 -21.57 -31.37
C SER A 26 0.91 -20.04 -31.22
N PRO A 27 0.47 -19.30 -32.27
CA PRO A 27 0.36 -17.84 -32.21
C PRO A 27 -0.39 -17.33 -30.98
N VAL A 28 -1.43 -18.06 -30.55
CA VAL A 28 -2.20 -17.79 -29.33
C VAL A 28 -1.34 -17.91 -28.07
N LYS A 29 -0.55 -18.99 -27.96
CA LYS A 29 0.35 -19.19 -26.81
C LYS A 29 1.52 -18.20 -26.83
N ALA A 30 2.02 -17.79 -28.00
CA ALA A 30 3.02 -16.73 -28.11
C ALA A 30 2.47 -15.37 -27.64
N LEU A 31 1.26 -15.00 -28.08
CA LEU A 31 0.58 -13.78 -27.61
C LEU A 31 0.30 -13.81 -26.11
N TYR A 32 -0.16 -14.95 -25.59
CA TYR A 32 -0.42 -15.13 -24.17
C TYR A 32 0.85 -15.01 -23.32
N LEU A 33 1.93 -15.70 -23.70
CA LEU A 33 3.21 -15.62 -22.97
C LEU A 33 3.84 -14.23 -23.09
N GLY A 34 3.76 -13.60 -24.26
CA GLY A 34 4.21 -12.23 -24.47
C GLY A 34 3.44 -11.24 -23.61
N PHE A 35 2.10 -11.36 -23.55
CA PHE A 35 1.26 -10.56 -22.67
C PHE A 35 1.62 -10.76 -21.19
N ALA A 36 1.77 -12.01 -20.75
CA ALA A 36 2.12 -12.33 -19.37
C ALA A 36 3.50 -11.78 -18.97
N ALA A 37 4.52 -11.92 -19.83
CA ALA A 37 5.85 -11.38 -19.59
C ALA A 37 5.87 -9.83 -19.62
N ALA A 38 5.08 -9.22 -20.51
CA ALA A 38 5.00 -7.76 -20.63
C ALA A 38 4.35 -7.07 -19.43
N MET A 39 3.62 -7.79 -18.57
CA MET A 39 3.04 -7.22 -17.34
C MET A 39 4.08 -6.63 -16.40
N LEU A 40 5.33 -7.12 -16.45
CA LEU A 40 6.46 -6.53 -15.72
C LEU A 40 6.85 -5.14 -16.23
N GLY A 41 6.65 -4.87 -17.52
CA GLY A 41 7.03 -3.62 -18.16
C GLY A 41 6.09 -2.44 -17.91
N ILE A 42 5.04 -2.64 -17.10
CA ILE A 42 4.02 -1.62 -16.77
C ILE A 42 3.98 -1.40 -15.25
N SER A 43 5.02 -1.79 -14.51
CA SER A 43 5.13 -1.44 -13.11
C SER A 43 5.54 0.02 -12.91
N GLY A 44 5.19 0.60 -11.77
CA GLY A 44 5.40 2.02 -11.42
C GLY A 44 4.12 2.87 -11.41
N PHE A 45 3.06 2.43 -12.09
CA PHE A 45 1.76 3.11 -12.03
C PHE A 45 1.15 3.05 -10.63
N GLU A 46 1.32 1.93 -9.94
CA GLU A 46 0.90 1.73 -8.55
C GLU A 46 1.69 2.63 -7.59
N SER A 47 2.98 2.83 -7.85
CA SER A 47 3.84 3.67 -7.02
C SER A 47 3.37 5.13 -7.03
N SER A 48 2.86 5.62 -8.17
CA SER A 48 2.30 6.98 -8.28
C SER A 48 1.11 7.24 -7.35
N ALA A 49 0.32 6.20 -7.05
CA ALA A 49 -0.82 6.31 -6.15
C ALA A 49 -0.41 6.41 -4.68
N ASN A 50 0.78 5.91 -4.31
CA ASN A 50 1.24 5.89 -2.92
C ASN A 50 1.55 7.28 -2.36
N PHE A 51 1.93 8.23 -3.21
CA PHE A 51 2.24 9.62 -2.85
C PHE A 51 1.25 10.62 -3.47
N ILE A 52 0.04 10.16 -3.82
CA ILE A 52 -1.00 11.04 -4.36
C ILE A 52 -1.33 12.21 -3.42
N GLU A 53 -1.19 12.01 -2.11
CA GLU A 53 -1.40 13.04 -1.08
C GLU A 53 -0.37 14.17 -1.13
N GLU A 54 0.80 13.92 -1.74
CA GLU A 54 1.86 14.93 -1.93
C GLU A 54 1.75 15.63 -3.30
N GLN A 55 0.83 15.18 -4.16
CA GLN A 55 0.62 15.77 -5.49
C GLN A 55 -0.38 16.91 -5.42
N GLU A 56 -0.16 17.94 -6.24
CA GLU A 56 -1.15 19.00 -6.43
C GLU A 56 -2.45 18.47 -7.08
N GLU A 57 -3.53 19.21 -6.85
CA GLU A 57 -4.84 18.83 -7.36
C GLU A 57 -4.86 18.70 -8.89
N GLY A 58 -5.41 17.59 -9.38
CA GLY A 58 -5.52 17.31 -10.82
C GLY A 58 -4.21 16.91 -11.51
N VAL A 59 -3.08 16.79 -10.79
CA VAL A 59 -1.82 16.29 -11.35
C VAL A 59 -1.85 14.78 -11.55
N PHE A 60 -2.41 14.03 -10.61
CA PHE A 60 -2.45 12.56 -10.66
C PHE A 60 -3.02 11.98 -11.98
N PRO A 61 -4.18 12.45 -12.50
CA PRO A 61 -4.68 11.98 -13.80
C PRO A 61 -3.75 12.32 -14.97
N LYS A 62 -3.05 13.46 -14.92
CA LYS A 62 -2.07 13.86 -15.95
C LYS A 62 -0.86 12.93 -15.91
N THR A 63 -0.36 12.62 -14.72
CA THR A 63 0.74 11.67 -14.51
C THR A 63 0.43 10.32 -15.13
N LEU A 64 -0.75 9.75 -14.83
CA LEU A 64 -1.18 8.46 -15.41
C LEU A 64 -1.28 8.50 -16.94
N LYS A 65 -1.88 9.56 -17.51
CA LYS A 65 -2.01 9.73 -18.97
C LYS A 65 -0.65 9.85 -19.66
N ASN A 66 0.26 10.63 -19.09
CA ASN A 66 1.60 10.84 -19.64
C ASN A 66 2.44 9.56 -19.56
N MET A 67 2.39 8.84 -18.43
CA MET A 67 3.05 7.55 -18.28
C MET A 67 2.50 6.53 -19.27
N TRP A 68 1.18 6.45 -19.43
CA TRP A 68 0.55 5.55 -20.40
C TRP A 68 0.98 5.85 -21.84
N LEU A 69 1.03 7.13 -22.23
CA LEU A 69 1.52 7.56 -23.54
C LEU A 69 2.98 7.17 -23.74
N ALA A 70 3.84 7.47 -22.76
CA ALA A 70 5.25 7.13 -22.81
C ALA A 70 5.48 5.62 -22.97
N VAL A 71 4.83 4.80 -22.14
CA VAL A 71 4.94 3.33 -22.20
C VAL A 71 4.42 2.78 -23.53
N SER A 72 3.31 3.32 -24.04
CA SER A 72 2.71 2.89 -25.33
C SER A 72 3.59 3.20 -26.54
N ILE A 73 4.46 4.21 -26.44
CA ILE A 73 5.39 4.59 -27.52
C ILE A 73 6.74 3.90 -27.34
N PHE A 74 7.37 4.05 -26.16
CA PHE A 74 8.74 3.62 -25.94
C PHE A 74 8.87 2.10 -25.87
N ASN A 75 7.94 1.37 -25.23
CA ASN A 75 8.09 -0.09 -25.11
C ASN A 75 8.06 -0.78 -26.49
N PRO A 76 7.06 -0.53 -27.36
CA PRO A 76 7.06 -1.13 -28.71
C PRO A 76 8.25 -0.67 -29.55
N LEU A 77 8.64 0.62 -29.45
CA LEU A 77 9.78 1.16 -30.18
C LEU A 77 11.09 0.48 -29.76
N LEU A 78 11.34 0.32 -28.47
CA LEU A 78 12.53 -0.36 -27.96
C LEU A 78 12.57 -1.83 -28.37
N CYS A 79 11.43 -2.54 -28.32
CA CYS A 79 11.34 -3.91 -28.83
C CYS A 79 11.67 -3.99 -30.33
N PHE A 80 11.13 -3.07 -31.13
CA PHE A 80 11.43 -3.01 -32.57
C PHE A 80 12.91 -2.72 -32.83
N LEU A 81 13.50 -1.75 -32.12
CA LEU A 81 14.92 -1.44 -32.24
C LEU A 81 15.81 -2.61 -31.80
N ALA A 82 15.43 -3.34 -30.76
CA ALA A 82 16.16 -4.52 -30.30
C ALA A 82 16.20 -5.61 -31.38
N LEU A 83 15.04 -5.92 -31.98
CA LEU A 83 14.93 -6.88 -33.08
C LEU A 83 15.61 -6.42 -34.37
N GLY A 84 15.86 -5.11 -34.54
CA GLY A 84 16.57 -4.57 -35.70
C GLY A 84 18.10 -4.54 -35.53
N ILE A 85 18.61 -4.56 -34.30
CA ILE A 85 20.03 -4.37 -34.01
C ILE A 85 20.71 -5.68 -33.60
N VAL A 86 19.99 -6.54 -32.87
CA VAL A 86 20.55 -7.74 -32.23
C VAL A 86 19.84 -8.97 -32.77
N ASN A 87 20.58 -10.04 -33.06
CA ASN A 87 19.99 -11.31 -33.45
C ASN A 87 19.21 -11.91 -32.27
N VAL A 88 18.01 -12.46 -32.52
CA VAL A 88 17.14 -13.01 -31.46
C VAL A 88 17.85 -14.05 -30.58
N GLY A 89 18.74 -14.87 -31.15
CA GLY A 89 19.52 -15.86 -30.39
C GLY A 89 20.48 -15.25 -29.37
N GLU A 90 20.91 -14.01 -29.57
CA GLU A 90 21.85 -13.30 -28.70
C GLU A 90 21.14 -12.42 -27.65
N ILE A 91 19.86 -12.09 -27.84
CA ILE A 91 19.07 -11.28 -26.91
C ILE A 91 19.02 -11.94 -25.53
N SER A 92 18.83 -13.27 -25.48
CA SER A 92 18.77 -14.01 -24.22
C SER A 92 20.10 -13.99 -23.45
N ASN A 93 21.23 -13.84 -24.14
CA ASN A 93 22.56 -13.81 -23.52
C ASN A 93 22.86 -12.47 -22.85
N HIS A 94 22.12 -11.40 -23.19
CA HIS A 94 22.31 -10.04 -22.69
C HIS A 94 21.09 -9.51 -21.94
N SER A 95 20.26 -10.38 -21.36
CA SER A 95 18.97 -10.02 -20.74
C SER A 95 19.05 -8.91 -19.68
N THR A 96 20.16 -8.82 -18.93
CA THR A 96 20.37 -7.82 -17.87
C THR A 96 20.94 -6.48 -18.36
N SER A 97 21.48 -6.41 -19.58
CA SER A 97 22.20 -5.24 -20.09
C SER A 97 21.93 -4.96 -21.57
N LEU A 98 20.76 -5.39 -22.06
CA LEU A 98 20.40 -5.35 -23.47
C LEU A 98 20.51 -3.95 -24.07
N LEU A 99 20.06 -2.90 -23.36
CA LEU A 99 20.13 -1.52 -23.87
C LEU A 99 21.57 -1.04 -24.05
N SER A 100 22.48 -1.34 -23.13
CA SER A 100 23.88 -0.92 -23.26
C SER A 100 24.58 -1.71 -24.37
N HIS A 101 24.25 -3.00 -24.53
CA HIS A 101 24.71 -3.81 -25.66
C HIS A 101 24.21 -3.26 -27.01
N MET A 102 22.92 -2.91 -27.12
CA MET A 102 22.38 -2.23 -28.32
C MET A 102 23.11 -0.92 -28.61
N GLY A 103 23.49 -0.16 -27.58
CA GLY A 103 24.31 1.04 -27.70
C GLY A 103 25.70 0.75 -28.28
N ASP A 104 26.33 -0.32 -27.79
CA ASP A 104 27.65 -0.78 -28.24
C ASP A 104 27.64 -1.19 -29.73
N VAL A 105 26.65 -1.99 -30.13
CA VAL A 105 26.51 -2.44 -31.52
C VAL A 105 26.19 -1.27 -32.46
N SER A 106 25.33 -0.33 -32.03
CA SER A 106 24.86 0.74 -32.91
C SER A 106 25.78 1.96 -33.04
N ALA A 107 26.54 2.31 -32.00
CA ALA A 107 27.43 3.48 -31.99
C ALA A 107 28.73 3.30 -31.17
N GLY A 108 29.07 2.08 -30.79
CA GLY A 108 30.31 1.74 -30.09
C GLY A 108 30.31 2.08 -28.59
N GLY A 109 31.48 1.90 -27.99
CA GLY A 109 31.67 1.95 -26.53
C GLY A 109 31.30 3.28 -25.86
N PHE A 110 31.27 4.39 -26.60
CA PHE A 110 30.80 5.67 -26.07
C PHE A 110 29.32 5.61 -25.69
N LEU A 111 28.45 5.18 -26.62
CA LEU A 111 27.01 5.09 -26.37
C LEU A 111 26.69 4.04 -25.31
N LYS A 112 27.41 2.91 -25.31
CA LYS A 112 27.35 1.90 -24.25
C LYS A 112 27.60 2.50 -22.86
N THR A 113 28.66 3.29 -22.71
CA THR A 113 29.04 3.90 -21.44
C THR A 113 27.98 4.91 -21.00
N LEU A 114 27.49 5.75 -21.93
CA LEU A 114 26.45 6.74 -21.65
C LEU A 114 25.16 6.08 -21.15
N ILE A 115 24.67 5.05 -21.85
CA ILE A 115 23.48 4.29 -21.46
C ILE A 115 23.69 3.59 -20.11
N SER A 116 24.90 3.09 -19.83
CA SER A 116 25.18 2.43 -18.57
C SER A 116 25.16 3.40 -17.38
N ILE A 117 25.69 4.62 -17.56
CA ILE A 117 25.62 5.68 -16.54
C ILE A 117 24.16 6.10 -16.31
N ASP A 118 23.41 6.32 -17.39
CA ASP A 118 21.99 6.67 -17.32
C ASP A 118 21.19 5.58 -16.58
N ALA A 119 21.40 4.30 -16.91
CA ALA A 119 20.76 3.19 -16.24
C ALA A 119 21.03 3.16 -14.72
N VAL A 120 22.26 3.44 -14.29
CA VAL A 120 22.60 3.54 -12.85
C VAL A 120 21.85 4.68 -12.18
N LEU A 121 21.76 5.85 -12.82
CA LEU A 121 21.05 7.01 -12.27
C LEU A 121 19.53 6.75 -12.16
N VAL A 122 18.92 6.20 -13.22
CA VAL A 122 17.48 5.89 -13.25
C VAL A 122 17.12 4.80 -12.24
N LEU A 123 17.91 3.72 -12.16
CA LEU A 123 17.68 2.65 -11.18
C LEU A 123 17.88 3.14 -9.73
N SER A 124 18.83 4.05 -9.49
CA SER A 124 18.99 4.69 -8.18
C SER A 124 17.77 5.54 -7.80
N GLY A 125 17.16 6.23 -8.78
CA GLY A 125 15.90 6.94 -8.61
C GLY A 125 14.72 6.01 -8.25
N ALA A 126 14.65 4.83 -8.85
CA ALA A 126 13.64 3.82 -8.51
C ALA A 126 13.81 3.30 -7.07
N VAL A 127 15.05 3.11 -6.61
CA VAL A 127 15.34 2.76 -5.21
C VAL A 127 14.89 3.88 -4.27
N LEU A 128 15.21 5.14 -4.57
CA LEU A 128 14.78 6.29 -3.76
C LEU A 128 13.25 6.38 -3.67
N THR A 129 12.55 6.18 -4.80
CA THR A 129 11.07 6.17 -4.85
C THR A 129 10.49 5.05 -3.98
N SER A 130 11.16 3.89 -3.93
CA SER A 130 10.76 2.78 -3.07
C SER A 130 10.88 3.15 -1.58
N TYR A 131 11.92 3.90 -1.18
CA TYR A 131 12.04 4.41 0.20
C TYR A 131 10.90 5.36 0.55
N VAL A 132 10.54 6.30 -0.34
CA VAL A 132 9.40 7.20 -0.12
C VAL A 132 8.11 6.40 0.07
N GLY A 133 7.85 5.43 -0.82
CA GLY A 133 6.67 4.56 -0.73
C GLY A 133 6.60 3.74 0.56
N VAL A 134 7.70 3.10 0.95
CA VAL A 134 7.76 2.27 2.16
C VAL A 134 7.63 3.10 3.43
N ILE A 135 8.22 4.30 3.48
CA ILE A 135 8.02 5.23 4.61
C ILE A 135 6.55 5.55 4.76
N GLY A 136 5.88 5.96 3.67
CA GLY A 136 4.45 6.28 3.70
C GLY A 136 3.57 5.10 4.13
N LEU A 137 3.85 3.90 3.59
CA LEU A 137 3.09 2.69 3.89
C LEU A 137 3.27 2.25 5.36
N VAL A 138 4.52 2.05 5.79
CA VAL A 138 4.82 1.57 7.15
C VAL A 138 4.39 2.58 8.20
N ARG A 139 4.55 3.88 7.93
CA ARG A 139 4.05 4.93 8.84
C ARG A 139 2.53 4.85 8.99
N ARG A 140 1.78 4.74 7.89
CA ARG A 140 0.31 4.61 7.94
C ARG A 140 -0.14 3.32 8.65
N MET A 141 0.45 2.18 8.32
CA MET A 141 0.16 0.92 9.01
C MET A 141 0.54 0.94 10.49
N SER A 142 1.57 1.70 10.87
CA SER A 142 1.97 1.87 12.28
C SER A 142 0.99 2.79 13.01
N LEU A 143 0.54 3.88 12.40
CA LEU A 143 -0.56 4.70 12.93
C LEU A 143 -1.80 3.82 13.16
N ASP A 144 -2.13 2.96 12.20
CA ASP A 144 -3.25 2.02 12.30
C ASP A 144 -3.02 0.84 13.25
N ARG A 145 -1.89 0.83 13.97
CA ARG A 145 -1.50 -0.22 14.93
C ARG A 145 -1.35 -1.61 14.32
N CYS A 146 -1.33 -1.74 13.00
CA CYS A 146 -0.98 -2.97 12.29
C CYS A 146 0.52 -3.29 12.38
N LEU A 147 1.36 -2.28 12.64
CA LEU A 147 2.81 -2.40 12.84
C LEU A 147 3.27 -1.75 14.17
N PRO A 148 4.48 -2.08 14.67
CA PRO A 148 5.03 -1.52 15.90
C PRO A 148 5.08 0.01 15.91
N GLN A 149 4.72 0.64 17.04
CA GLN A 149 4.72 2.10 17.19
C GLN A 149 6.12 2.73 17.11
N VAL A 150 7.19 1.95 17.32
CA VAL A 150 8.59 2.40 17.19
C VAL A 150 8.88 2.97 15.80
N PHE A 151 8.17 2.51 14.76
CA PHE A 151 8.32 3.05 13.41
C PHE A 151 7.85 4.50 13.27
N LEU A 152 7.01 4.99 14.18
CA LEU A 152 6.54 6.38 14.17
C LEU A 152 7.56 7.37 14.74
N THR A 153 8.60 6.90 15.44
CA THR A 153 9.63 7.78 16.00
C THR A 153 10.33 8.56 14.90
N GLN A 154 10.32 9.89 15.04
CA GLN A 154 10.98 10.81 14.13
C GLN A 154 12.33 11.25 14.71
N ASN A 155 13.30 11.48 13.84
CA ASN A 155 14.57 12.10 14.23
C ASN A 155 14.38 13.61 14.44
N GLU A 156 14.85 14.13 15.56
CA GLU A 156 14.83 15.56 15.92
C GLU A 156 15.43 16.48 14.85
N TRP A 157 16.48 16.02 14.13
CA TRP A 157 17.18 16.91 13.19
C TRP A 157 16.48 17.07 11.83
N LYS A 158 15.83 16.02 11.32
CA LYS A 158 15.25 15.99 9.96
C LYS A 158 13.78 15.57 9.90
N GLY A 159 13.17 15.24 11.04
CA GLY A 159 11.78 14.77 11.11
C GLY A 159 11.53 13.40 10.47
N THR A 160 12.58 12.63 10.14
CA THR A 160 12.46 11.38 9.37
C THR A 160 12.19 10.15 10.25
N ASN A 161 11.37 9.23 9.75
CA ASN A 161 11.12 7.91 10.35
C ASN A 161 12.29 6.95 10.11
N HIS A 162 13.42 7.20 10.79
CA HIS A 162 14.69 6.50 10.58
C HIS A 162 14.61 4.99 10.81
N TRP A 163 13.79 4.51 11.75
CA TRP A 163 13.60 3.07 11.96
C TRP A 163 12.98 2.38 10.75
N ILE A 164 12.07 3.05 10.03
CA ILE A 164 11.50 2.50 8.80
C ILE A 164 12.58 2.35 7.74
N ILE A 165 13.41 3.39 7.57
CA ILE A 165 14.50 3.41 6.59
C ILE A 165 15.51 2.30 6.89
N ILE A 166 15.95 2.18 8.15
CA ILE A 166 16.92 1.16 8.58
C ILE A 166 16.34 -0.24 8.42
N SER A 167 15.10 -0.48 8.85
CA SER A 167 14.46 -1.79 8.70
C SER A 167 14.26 -2.17 7.23
N PHE A 168 13.91 -1.23 6.37
CA PHE A 168 13.81 -1.47 4.94
C PHE A 168 15.17 -1.77 4.32
N PHE A 169 16.22 -1.03 4.68
CA PHE A 169 17.59 -1.31 4.24
C PHE A 169 18.06 -2.72 4.67
N ILE A 170 17.81 -3.11 5.93
CA ILE A 170 18.13 -4.44 6.44
C ILE A 170 17.35 -5.50 5.65
N LEU A 171 16.05 -5.30 5.42
CA LEU A 171 15.23 -6.22 4.64
C LEU A 171 15.77 -6.38 3.21
N CYS A 172 16.05 -5.28 2.50
CA CYS A 172 16.65 -5.32 1.16
C CYS A 172 18.01 -6.04 1.15
N SER A 173 18.85 -5.78 2.15
CA SER A 173 20.15 -6.44 2.27
C SER A 173 20.00 -7.95 2.52
N LEU A 174 19.08 -8.34 3.41
CA LEU A 174 18.76 -9.74 3.69
C LEU A 174 18.24 -10.45 2.43
N ILE A 175 17.38 -9.80 1.65
CA ILE A 175 16.90 -10.33 0.37
C ILE A 175 18.06 -10.54 -0.59
N LEU A 176 18.93 -9.53 -0.75
CA LEU A 176 20.10 -9.62 -1.62
C LEU A 176 21.03 -10.78 -1.23
N PHE A 177 21.29 -10.97 0.07
CA PHE A 177 22.10 -12.09 0.55
C PHE A 177 21.40 -13.44 0.37
N ALA A 178 20.09 -13.51 0.62
CA ALA A 178 19.32 -14.75 0.47
C ALA A 178 19.20 -15.19 -0.99
N THR A 179 19.13 -14.25 -1.93
CA THR A 179 19.00 -14.54 -3.36
C THR A 179 20.34 -14.55 -4.09
N GLN A 180 21.44 -14.19 -3.42
CA GLN A 180 22.78 -14.07 -4.01
C GLN A 180 22.83 -13.13 -5.23
N GLY A 181 21.93 -12.15 -5.30
CA GLY A 181 21.82 -11.25 -6.44
C GLY A 181 21.21 -11.86 -7.70
N ASP A 182 20.55 -13.01 -7.61
CA ASP A 182 19.82 -13.61 -8.74
C ASP A 182 18.59 -12.76 -9.10
N VAL A 183 18.74 -11.97 -10.17
CA VAL A 183 17.72 -11.04 -10.67
C VAL A 183 16.48 -11.77 -11.17
N GLU A 184 16.62 -12.97 -11.74
CA GLU A 184 15.49 -13.74 -12.28
C GLU A 184 14.57 -14.22 -11.15
N ARG A 185 15.16 -14.71 -10.04
CA ARG A 185 14.41 -15.06 -8.83
C ARG A 185 13.65 -13.88 -8.24
N LEU A 186 14.27 -12.70 -8.19
CA LEU A 186 13.61 -11.48 -7.71
C LEU A 186 12.47 -11.04 -8.64
N ALA A 187 12.69 -11.08 -9.95
CA ALA A 187 11.70 -10.70 -10.95
C ALA A 187 10.43 -11.56 -10.85
N GLY A 188 10.58 -12.87 -10.62
CA GLY A 188 9.46 -13.78 -10.41
C GLY A 188 8.57 -13.41 -9.21
N VAL A 189 9.19 -13.13 -8.06
CA VAL A 189 8.48 -12.69 -6.84
C VAL A 189 7.79 -11.35 -7.05
N TYR A 190 8.51 -10.41 -7.67
CA TYR A 190 8.00 -9.08 -7.98
C TYR A 190 6.76 -9.16 -8.86
N THR A 191 6.79 -9.98 -9.93
CA THR A 191 5.67 -10.14 -10.85
C THR A 191 4.41 -10.64 -10.14
N LEU A 192 4.53 -11.73 -9.36
CA LEU A 192 3.39 -12.32 -8.66
C LEU A 192 2.83 -11.37 -7.61
N SER A 193 3.70 -10.69 -6.86
CA SER A 193 3.29 -9.71 -5.84
C SER A 193 2.56 -8.54 -6.47
N PHE A 194 3.13 -7.95 -7.53
CA PHE A 194 2.55 -6.82 -8.26
C PHE A 194 1.16 -7.17 -8.81
N LEU A 195 1.05 -8.30 -9.54
CA LEU A 195 -0.22 -8.70 -10.13
C LEU A 195 -1.30 -9.00 -9.09
N CYS A 196 -0.94 -9.62 -7.96
CA CYS A 196 -1.87 -9.81 -6.84
C CYS A 196 -2.37 -8.47 -6.26
N VAL A 197 -1.48 -7.50 -6.05
CA VAL A 197 -1.84 -6.16 -5.54
C VAL A 197 -2.74 -5.43 -6.55
N MET A 198 -2.44 -5.50 -7.84
CA MET A 198 -3.27 -4.90 -8.88
C MET A 198 -4.66 -5.55 -8.96
N ALA A 199 -4.74 -6.88 -8.77
CA ALA A 199 -6.03 -7.57 -8.67
C ALA A 199 -6.82 -7.09 -7.45
N LEU A 200 -6.17 -6.92 -6.29
CA LEU A 200 -6.78 -6.38 -5.08
C LEU A 200 -7.28 -4.94 -5.28
N PHE A 201 -6.57 -4.10 -6.04
CA PHE A 201 -7.07 -2.76 -6.41
C PHE A 201 -8.34 -2.83 -7.25
N ALA A 202 -8.40 -3.70 -8.26
CA ALA A 202 -9.60 -3.88 -9.08
C ALA A 202 -10.78 -4.41 -8.26
N ILE A 203 -10.54 -5.41 -7.40
CA ILE A 203 -11.56 -5.96 -6.49
C ILE A 203 -12.03 -4.91 -5.50
N GLY A 204 -11.11 -4.17 -4.86
CA GLY A 204 -11.41 -3.09 -3.93
C GLY A 204 -12.25 -1.99 -4.58
N ASN A 205 -11.95 -1.63 -5.83
CA ASN A 205 -12.74 -0.68 -6.60
C ASN A 205 -14.20 -1.16 -6.80
N LEU A 206 -14.39 -2.43 -7.17
CA LEU A 206 -15.70 -3.03 -7.31
C LEU A 206 -16.45 -3.07 -5.96
N LEU A 207 -15.79 -3.53 -4.90
CA LEU A 207 -16.37 -3.57 -3.55
C LEU A 207 -16.82 -2.19 -3.06
N LEU A 208 -16.03 -1.14 -3.29
CA LEU A 208 -16.39 0.23 -2.96
C LEU A 208 -17.59 0.73 -3.77
N LYS A 209 -17.73 0.32 -5.04
CA LYS A 209 -18.92 0.64 -5.86
C LYS A 209 -20.18 -0.03 -5.31
N PHE A 210 -20.09 -1.29 -4.87
CA PHE A 210 -21.23 -2.03 -4.34
C PHE A 210 -21.62 -1.63 -2.91
N ARG A 211 -20.63 -1.51 -2.01
CA ARG A 211 -20.88 -1.27 -0.57
C ARG A 211 -20.96 0.21 -0.20
N ARG A 212 -20.33 1.10 -0.97
CA ARG A 212 -20.21 2.54 -0.65
C ARG A 212 -20.46 3.42 -1.87
N GLY A 213 -21.62 3.20 -2.51
CA GLY A 213 -22.03 3.93 -3.72
C GLY A 213 -22.26 5.43 -3.54
N ARG A 214 -22.57 5.88 -2.31
CA ARG A 214 -22.87 7.27 -1.94
C ARG A 214 -21.65 8.16 -1.68
N LEU A 215 -20.44 7.59 -1.72
CA LEU A 215 -19.22 8.38 -1.52
C LEU A 215 -19.02 9.33 -2.70
N PRO A 216 -18.71 10.62 -2.46
CA PRO A 216 -18.39 11.56 -3.51
C PRO A 216 -17.14 11.10 -4.27
N ARG A 217 -17.18 11.18 -5.60
CA ARG A 217 -16.09 10.74 -6.50
C ARG A 217 -15.91 11.75 -7.61
N GLU A 218 -14.70 12.24 -7.76
CA GLU A 218 -14.30 13.10 -8.88
C GLU A 218 -14.31 12.30 -10.19
N GLU A 219 -13.74 11.10 -10.17
CA GLU A 219 -13.58 10.24 -11.34
C GLU A 219 -14.35 8.93 -11.18
N ARG A 220 -15.16 8.57 -12.20
CA ARG A 220 -15.97 7.34 -12.21
C ARG A 220 -15.57 6.42 -13.36
N ALA A 221 -14.83 5.35 -13.05
CA ALA A 221 -14.59 4.27 -14.01
C ALA A 221 -15.87 3.44 -14.23
N ASN A 222 -16.15 3.02 -15.47
CA ASN A 222 -17.25 2.08 -15.74
C ASN A 222 -16.90 0.69 -15.15
N PRO A 223 -17.78 0.05 -14.35
CA PRO A 223 -17.54 -1.28 -13.79
C PRO A 223 -17.10 -2.33 -14.82
N ALA A 224 -17.61 -2.27 -16.05
CA ALA A 224 -17.24 -3.20 -17.12
C ALA A 224 -15.74 -3.14 -17.46
N PHE A 225 -15.14 -1.94 -17.50
CA PHE A 225 -13.70 -1.79 -17.73
C PHE A 225 -12.87 -2.31 -16.55
N VAL A 226 -13.37 -2.18 -15.31
CA VAL A 226 -12.69 -2.72 -14.12
C VAL A 226 -12.69 -4.24 -14.14
N VAL A 227 -13.80 -4.87 -14.55
CA VAL A 227 -13.90 -6.32 -14.73
C VAL A 227 -12.97 -6.81 -15.85
N LEU A 228 -12.93 -6.09 -16.98
CA LEU A 228 -12.01 -6.40 -18.07
C LEU A 228 -10.54 -6.30 -17.64
N ALA A 229 -10.19 -5.26 -16.88
CA ALA A 229 -8.85 -5.10 -16.33
C ALA A 229 -8.50 -6.23 -15.36
N LEU A 230 -9.43 -6.62 -14.47
CA LEU A 230 -9.24 -7.77 -13.58
C LEU A 230 -9.02 -9.06 -14.36
N PHE A 231 -9.80 -9.29 -15.42
CA PHE A 231 -9.60 -10.44 -16.31
C PHE A 231 -8.20 -10.44 -16.94
N GLY A 232 -7.75 -9.30 -17.47
CA GLY A 232 -6.39 -9.16 -18.00
C GLY A 232 -5.31 -9.46 -16.95
N ILE A 233 -5.47 -8.96 -15.73
CA ILE A 233 -4.54 -9.24 -14.62
C ILE A 233 -4.52 -10.74 -14.29
N VAL A 234 -5.68 -11.41 -14.24
CA VAL A 234 -5.77 -12.86 -13.97
C VAL A 234 -5.10 -13.68 -15.08
N VAL A 235 -5.31 -13.30 -16.34
CA VAL A 235 -4.63 -13.92 -17.49
C VAL A 235 -3.11 -13.74 -17.37
N GLY A 236 -2.64 -12.51 -17.10
CA GLY A 236 -1.23 -12.22 -16.90
C GLY A 236 -0.62 -12.99 -15.71
N LEU A 237 -1.36 -13.10 -14.61
CA LEU A 237 -0.95 -13.86 -13.43
C LEU A 237 -0.79 -15.34 -13.78
N SER A 238 -1.76 -15.91 -14.50
CA SER A 238 -1.71 -17.32 -14.90
C SER A 238 -0.50 -17.67 -15.77
N GLY A 239 0.02 -16.73 -16.56
CA GLY A 239 1.23 -16.94 -17.37
C GLY A 239 2.53 -16.89 -16.58
N ASN A 240 2.51 -16.27 -15.39
CA ASN A 240 3.66 -16.11 -14.51
C ASN A 240 3.69 -17.12 -13.34
N LEU A 241 2.67 -17.97 -13.21
CA LEU A 241 2.59 -19.05 -12.21
C LEU A 241 3.52 -20.22 -12.56
N THR A 242 4.82 -20.02 -12.43
CA THR A 242 5.80 -21.11 -12.49
C THR A 242 6.07 -21.67 -11.10
N THR A 243 6.46 -22.96 -11.00
CA THR A 243 6.79 -23.60 -9.73
C THR A 243 7.87 -22.84 -8.95
N SER A 244 8.87 -22.31 -9.67
CA SER A 244 9.93 -21.48 -9.09
C SER A 244 9.37 -20.19 -8.48
N ASN A 245 8.57 -19.44 -9.26
CA ASN A 245 8.00 -18.16 -8.81
C ASN A 245 7.09 -18.35 -7.61
N ILE A 246 6.23 -19.38 -7.62
CA ILE A 246 5.30 -19.68 -6.51
C ILE A 246 6.06 -20.03 -5.23
N LEU A 247 7.08 -20.88 -5.32
CA LEU A 247 7.85 -21.29 -4.14
C LEU A 247 8.49 -20.08 -3.47
N ILE A 248 9.19 -19.25 -4.23
CA ILE A 248 9.89 -18.08 -3.68
C ILE A 248 8.86 -17.04 -3.18
N PHE A 249 7.81 -16.77 -3.95
CA PHE A 249 6.72 -15.87 -3.52
C PHE A 249 6.09 -16.33 -2.20
N SER A 250 5.80 -17.62 -2.06
CA SER A 250 5.18 -18.17 -0.85
C SER A 250 6.07 -18.03 0.39
N GLN A 251 7.39 -18.15 0.25
CA GLN A 251 8.34 -17.95 1.35
C GLN A 251 8.35 -16.48 1.82
N PHE A 252 8.42 -15.53 0.88
CA PHE A 252 8.34 -14.11 1.20
C PHE A 252 6.98 -13.72 1.78
N LEU A 253 5.90 -14.23 1.20
CA LEU A 253 4.55 -13.99 1.71
C LEU A 253 4.39 -14.54 3.12
N ALA A 254 4.88 -15.75 3.40
CA ALA A 254 4.81 -16.35 4.73
C ALA A 254 5.60 -15.53 5.77
N LEU A 255 6.80 -15.03 5.41
CA LEU A 255 7.60 -14.18 6.29
C LEU A 255 6.85 -12.88 6.64
N VAL A 256 6.36 -12.16 5.63
CA VAL A 256 5.66 -10.88 5.83
C VAL A 256 4.32 -11.09 6.55
N LEU A 257 3.54 -12.08 6.13
CA LEU A 257 2.26 -12.42 6.75
C LEU A 257 2.46 -12.86 8.20
N GLY A 258 3.54 -13.60 8.50
CA GLY A 258 3.90 -13.97 9.86
C GLY A 258 4.10 -12.75 10.76
N VAL A 259 4.84 -11.75 10.30
CA VAL A 259 5.02 -10.47 11.04
C VAL A 259 3.68 -9.77 11.26
N VAL A 260 2.84 -9.67 10.22
CA VAL A 260 1.51 -9.05 10.30
C VAL A 260 0.60 -9.80 11.29
N LEU A 261 0.56 -11.13 11.23
CA LEU A 261 -0.25 -11.95 12.13
C LEU A 261 0.22 -11.82 13.59
N VAL A 262 1.53 -11.81 13.85
CA VAL A 262 2.08 -11.56 15.19
C VAL A 262 1.64 -10.19 15.71
N MET A 263 1.63 -9.17 14.85
CA MET A 263 1.19 -7.83 15.22
C MET A 263 -0.32 -7.74 15.48
N LEU A 264 -1.15 -8.39 14.64
CA LEU A 264 -2.60 -8.42 14.79
C LEU A 264 -3.02 -9.16 16.06
N TYR A 265 -2.38 -10.30 16.36
CA TYR A 265 -2.67 -11.11 17.54
C TYR A 265 -1.81 -10.77 18.76
N ARG A 266 -1.11 -9.62 18.75
CA ARG A 266 -0.13 -9.28 19.79
C ARG A 266 -0.71 -9.27 21.20
N ILE A 267 -1.96 -8.81 21.37
CA ILE A 267 -2.60 -8.76 22.69
C ILE A 267 -2.86 -10.18 23.21
N GLN A 268 -3.36 -11.07 22.35
CA GLN A 268 -3.59 -12.47 22.68
C GLN A 268 -2.26 -13.17 23.01
N ILE A 269 -1.22 -12.94 22.21
CA ILE A 269 0.13 -13.47 22.43
C ILE A 269 0.69 -12.97 23.77
N LEU A 270 0.60 -11.67 24.06
CA LEU A 270 1.06 -11.09 25.33
C LEU A 270 0.26 -11.62 26.53
N LYS A 271 -1.05 -11.82 26.41
CA LYS A 271 -1.89 -12.44 27.45
C LYS A 271 -1.52 -13.91 27.71
N ILE A 272 -1.26 -14.69 26.66
CA ILE A 272 -0.77 -16.08 26.77
C ILE A 272 0.59 -16.08 27.47
N PHE A 273 1.51 -15.23 27.03
CA PHE A 273 2.84 -15.11 27.63
C PHE A 273 2.77 -14.69 29.09
N LEU A 274 1.91 -13.73 29.44
CA LEU A 274 1.67 -13.30 30.82
C LEU A 274 1.08 -14.45 31.67
N THR A 275 0.21 -15.28 31.11
CA THR A 275 -0.35 -16.46 31.80
C THR A 275 0.72 -17.52 32.06
N ILE A 276 1.55 -17.83 31.06
CA ILE A 276 2.71 -18.73 31.22
C ILE A 276 3.65 -18.17 32.27
N LEU A 277 3.94 -16.88 32.20
CA LEU A 277 4.81 -16.21 33.15
C LEU A 277 4.25 -16.28 34.57
N LYS A 278 2.94 -16.09 34.78
CA LYS A 278 2.29 -16.28 36.09
C LYS A 278 2.50 -17.70 36.63
N SER A 279 2.38 -18.73 35.78
CA SER A 279 2.67 -20.12 36.18
C SER A 279 4.13 -20.32 36.59
N PHE A 280 5.10 -19.75 35.85
CA PHE A 280 6.53 -19.85 36.20
C PHE A 280 6.96 -18.95 37.38
N ILE A 281 6.33 -17.79 37.57
CA ILE A 281 6.60 -16.87 38.70
C ILE A 281 6.26 -17.52 40.04
N SER A 282 5.25 -18.39 40.08
CA SER A 282 4.95 -19.16 41.29
C SER A 282 6.14 -20.01 41.76
N VAL A 283 7.13 -20.26 40.89
CA VAL A 283 8.34 -21.05 41.14
C VAL A 283 9.58 -20.17 41.44
N ILE A 284 9.69 -18.95 40.88
CA ILE A 284 10.90 -18.10 40.99
C ILE A 284 10.54 -16.68 41.46
N LYS A 285 10.82 -16.38 42.72
CA LYS A 285 10.22 -15.27 43.50
C LYS A 285 10.83 -13.86 43.30
N SER A 286 11.84 -13.65 42.46
CA SER A 286 12.62 -12.38 42.51
C SER A 286 12.82 -11.62 41.17
N THR A 287 13.01 -12.31 40.04
CA THR A 287 13.48 -11.62 38.81
C THR A 287 12.36 -11.10 37.89
N SER A 288 11.10 -11.48 38.14
CA SER A 288 10.01 -11.33 37.16
C SER A 288 9.09 -10.10 37.33
N SER A 289 9.25 -9.31 38.40
CA SER A 289 8.32 -8.20 38.70
C SER A 289 8.40 -7.05 37.68
N LYS A 290 9.58 -6.79 37.11
CA LYS A 290 9.78 -5.75 36.08
C LYS A 290 9.13 -6.15 34.76
N MET A 291 9.40 -7.36 34.27
CA MET A 291 8.84 -7.84 33.00
C MET A 291 7.31 -7.95 33.07
N PHE A 292 6.77 -8.44 34.19
CA PHE A 292 5.33 -8.49 34.43
C PHE A 292 4.69 -7.10 34.40
N LYS A 293 5.31 -6.11 35.08
CA LYS A 293 4.85 -4.72 35.04
C LYS A 293 4.91 -4.13 33.62
N THR A 294 6.01 -4.35 32.89
CA THR A 294 6.14 -3.85 31.52
C THR A 294 5.04 -4.40 30.61
N ILE A 295 4.79 -5.71 30.64
CA ILE A 295 3.75 -6.33 29.80
C ILE A 295 2.36 -5.82 30.19
N THR A 296 2.07 -5.72 31.49
CA THR A 296 0.77 -5.23 31.97
C THR A 296 0.54 -3.78 31.54
N ASN A 297 1.54 -2.91 31.74
CA ASN A 297 1.48 -1.52 31.30
C ASN A 297 1.28 -1.41 29.79
N THR A 298 1.98 -2.20 28.97
CA THR A 298 1.79 -2.20 27.51
C THR A 298 0.39 -2.65 27.11
N VAL A 299 -0.19 -3.64 27.80
CA VAL A 299 -1.59 -4.07 27.55
C VAL A 299 -2.57 -2.96 27.93
N ASP A 300 -2.36 -2.31 29.07
CA ASP A 300 -3.22 -1.22 29.54
C ASP A 300 -3.12 0.02 28.64
N GLU A 301 -1.93 0.38 28.18
CA GLU A 301 -1.70 1.46 27.19
C GLU A 301 -2.41 1.17 25.86
N ILE A 302 -2.36 -0.07 25.37
CA ILE A 302 -3.04 -0.43 24.12
C ILE A 302 -4.56 -0.33 24.26
N ASN A 303 -5.13 -0.83 25.37
CA ASN A 303 -6.58 -0.88 25.61
C ASN A 303 -7.18 0.49 25.99
N SER A 304 -6.39 1.39 26.57
CA SER A 304 -6.86 2.70 27.07
C SER A 304 -6.88 3.81 26.01
N GLN A 305 -6.39 3.55 24.79
CA GLN A 305 -6.35 4.55 23.73
C GLN A 305 -7.75 5.06 23.38
N GLU A 306 -7.98 6.35 23.45
CA GLU A 306 -9.30 6.91 23.18
C GLU A 306 -9.61 6.99 21.68
N MET A 307 -10.79 6.50 21.30
CA MET A 307 -11.33 6.55 19.93
C MET A 307 -12.36 7.67 19.84
N ILE A 308 -12.26 8.54 18.85
CA ILE A 308 -13.18 9.69 18.70
C ILE A 308 -14.18 9.41 17.58
N PHE A 309 -15.47 9.52 17.85
CA PHE A 309 -16.50 9.48 16.81
C PHE A 309 -17.21 10.81 16.72
N PHE A 310 -17.17 11.46 15.56
CA PHE A 310 -17.96 12.67 15.31
C PHE A 310 -19.36 12.29 14.83
N THR A 311 -20.36 12.79 15.54
CA THR A 311 -21.76 12.62 15.15
C THR A 311 -22.38 13.98 14.81
N LYS A 312 -23.22 13.97 13.78
CA LYS A 312 -24.08 15.11 13.42
C LYS A 312 -25.50 14.92 13.94
N ASP A 313 -25.95 13.67 13.97
CA ASP A 313 -27.31 13.29 14.34
C ASP A 313 -27.33 12.69 15.75
N ASP A 314 -28.49 12.73 16.38
CA ASP A 314 -28.74 12.18 17.71
C ASP A 314 -29.35 10.78 17.66
N ASP A 315 -29.27 10.10 16.51
CA ASP A 315 -29.94 8.83 16.28
C ASP A 315 -29.24 7.66 16.98
N LEU A 316 -30.00 6.90 17.76
CA LEU A 316 -29.51 5.72 18.46
C LEU A 316 -28.86 4.67 17.52
N PRO A 317 -29.38 4.38 16.31
CA PRO A 317 -28.78 3.40 15.41
C PRO A 317 -27.35 3.74 15.00
N THR A 318 -27.06 4.98 14.62
CA THR A 318 -25.69 5.39 14.22
C THR A 318 -24.74 5.35 15.40
N LEU A 319 -25.15 5.85 16.57
CA LEU A 319 -24.34 5.77 17.80
C LEU A 319 -24.05 4.32 18.20
N ASN A 320 -25.05 3.44 18.06
CA ASN A 320 -24.90 2.01 18.34
C ASN A 320 -23.97 1.32 17.33
N ALA A 321 -24.07 1.66 16.05
CA ALA A 321 -23.17 1.15 15.01
C ALA A 321 -21.72 1.59 15.26
N ALA A 322 -21.50 2.83 15.70
CA ALA A 322 -20.18 3.31 16.09
C ALA A 322 -19.60 2.55 17.29
N ALA A 323 -20.42 2.30 18.32
CA ALA A 323 -20.02 1.51 19.49
C ALA A 323 -19.65 0.07 19.12
N LEU A 324 -20.48 -0.60 18.30
CA LEU A 324 -20.21 -1.95 17.81
C LEU A 324 -18.94 -1.99 16.95
N TYR A 325 -18.72 -1.00 16.09
CA TYR A 325 -17.51 -0.92 15.29
C TYR A 325 -16.26 -0.92 16.17
N VAL A 326 -16.21 -0.07 17.21
CA VAL A 326 -15.08 0.01 18.13
C VAL A 326 -14.86 -1.33 18.85
N LEU A 327 -15.93 -1.96 19.34
CA LEU A 327 -15.86 -3.25 20.03
C LEU A 327 -15.37 -4.40 19.13
N GLU A 328 -15.76 -4.41 17.87
CA GLU A 328 -15.47 -5.51 16.94
C GLU A 328 -14.14 -5.35 16.20
N ASN A 329 -13.73 -4.12 15.90
CA ASN A 329 -12.64 -3.84 14.96
C ASN A 329 -11.42 -3.17 15.59
N GLU A 330 -11.57 -2.54 16.76
CA GLU A 330 -10.49 -1.78 17.38
C GLU A 330 -9.95 -2.49 18.63
N LEU A 331 -8.67 -2.30 18.91
CA LEU A 331 -8.02 -2.90 20.08
C LEU A 331 -8.36 -2.18 21.40
N SER A 332 -9.00 -1.02 21.32
CA SER A 332 -9.35 -0.19 22.47
C SER A 332 -10.81 -0.37 22.88
N SER A 333 -11.08 -0.13 24.16
CA SER A 333 -12.42 -0.16 24.75
C SER A 333 -12.90 1.22 25.23
N THR A 334 -12.36 2.32 24.69
CA THR A 334 -12.77 3.69 25.05
C THR A 334 -13.23 4.47 23.82
N LEU A 335 -14.48 4.91 23.81
CA LEU A 335 -15.10 5.70 22.74
C LEU A 335 -15.55 7.06 23.27
N THR A 336 -15.17 8.12 22.58
CA THR A 336 -15.57 9.49 22.86
C THR A 336 -16.37 10.03 21.70
N VAL A 337 -17.66 10.26 21.97
CA VAL A 337 -18.58 10.81 20.98
C VAL A 337 -18.51 12.33 21.04
N VAL A 338 -18.11 12.93 19.91
CA VAL A 338 -17.98 14.38 19.75
C VAL A 338 -19.16 14.91 18.97
N TYR A 339 -19.90 15.85 19.57
CA TYR A 339 -20.96 16.59 18.92
C TYR A 339 -20.51 18.04 18.70
N VAL A 340 -20.53 18.48 17.43
CA VAL A 340 -20.11 19.82 17.05
C VAL A 340 -21.35 20.68 16.82
N TYR A 341 -21.47 21.80 17.53
CA TYR A 341 -22.63 22.69 17.47
C TYR A 341 -22.23 24.14 17.17
N LYS A 342 -23.10 24.89 16.49
CA LYS A 342 -22.84 26.31 16.19
C LYS A 342 -23.21 27.20 17.37
N LYS A 343 -22.60 28.39 17.42
CA LYS A 343 -22.86 29.38 18.47
C LYS A 343 -24.35 29.75 18.51
N GLY A 344 -25.01 29.49 19.65
CA GLY A 344 -26.44 29.71 19.84
C GLY A 344 -27.33 28.49 19.62
N GLU A 345 -26.79 27.35 19.19
CA GLU A 345 -27.48 26.05 19.20
C GLU A 345 -27.33 25.39 20.57
N SER A 346 -28.40 24.73 21.04
CA SER A 346 -28.36 23.91 22.24
C SER A 346 -27.92 22.48 21.91
N VAL A 347 -27.03 21.92 22.74
CA VAL A 347 -26.66 20.50 22.65
C VAL A 347 -27.91 19.64 22.94
N PRO A 348 -28.31 18.72 22.03
CA PRO A 348 -29.46 17.85 22.27
C PRO A 348 -29.25 16.96 23.49
N SER A 349 -30.15 17.02 24.47
CA SER A 349 -30.09 16.17 25.68
C SER A 349 -30.29 14.68 25.36
N VAL A 350 -30.97 14.39 24.25
CA VAL A 350 -31.28 13.04 23.77
C VAL A 350 -30.02 12.22 23.49
N ILE A 351 -28.95 12.85 22.98
CA ILE A 351 -27.67 12.17 22.72
C ILE A 351 -27.12 11.56 24.01
N ALA A 352 -27.14 12.31 25.11
CA ALA A 352 -26.64 11.82 26.39
C ALA A 352 -27.45 10.62 26.91
N GLU A 353 -28.78 10.60 26.69
CA GLU A 353 -29.64 9.47 27.06
C GLU A 353 -29.36 8.23 26.20
N HIS A 354 -29.17 8.41 24.89
CA HIS A 354 -28.79 7.34 23.97
C HIS A 354 -27.43 6.75 24.32
N LEU A 355 -26.41 7.59 24.56
CA LEU A 355 -25.08 7.13 24.96
C LEU A 355 -25.11 6.38 26.30
N LYS A 356 -25.90 6.85 27.27
CA LYS A 356 -26.10 6.15 28.55
C LYS A 356 -26.79 4.79 28.37
N THR A 357 -27.67 4.67 27.39
CA THR A 357 -28.32 3.40 27.04
C THR A 357 -27.30 2.43 26.42
N ILE A 358 -26.47 2.91 25.50
CA ILE A 358 -25.42 2.11 24.86
C ILE A 358 -24.37 1.66 25.89
N ASP A 359 -23.93 2.55 26.79
CA ASP A 359 -22.97 2.25 27.87
C ASP A 359 -23.49 1.13 28.79
N ARG A 360 -24.81 1.08 29.04
CA ARG A 360 -25.46 -0.02 29.78
C ARG A 360 -25.52 -1.33 29.01
N ILE A 361 -25.73 -1.27 27.69
CA ILE A 361 -25.80 -2.45 26.83
C ILE A 361 -24.41 -3.08 26.66
N TYR A 362 -23.37 -2.25 26.57
CA TYR A 362 -22.00 -2.67 26.35
C TYR A 362 -21.07 -2.26 27.50
N PRO A 363 -21.13 -2.95 28.66
CA PRO A 363 -20.32 -2.60 29.83
C PRO A 363 -18.80 -2.75 29.62
N GLY A 364 -18.39 -3.42 28.54
CA GLY A 364 -17.01 -3.53 28.12
C GLY A 364 -16.49 -2.31 27.34
N LEU A 365 -17.33 -1.33 27.03
CA LEU A 365 -16.98 -0.10 26.30
C LEU A 365 -17.20 1.10 27.22
N LYS A 366 -16.16 1.88 27.48
CA LYS A 366 -16.27 3.15 28.17
C LYS A 366 -16.68 4.24 27.18
N ILE A 367 -17.83 4.87 27.39
CA ILE A 367 -18.33 5.94 26.53
C ILE A 367 -18.19 7.30 27.21
N ASN A 368 -17.45 8.22 26.58
CA ASN A 368 -17.41 9.63 26.94
C ASN A 368 -18.22 10.46 25.93
N PHE A 369 -18.73 11.61 26.38
CA PHE A 369 -19.41 12.58 25.52
C PHE A 369 -18.72 13.94 25.61
N LEU A 370 -18.42 14.53 24.45
CA LEU A 370 -17.78 15.83 24.34
C LEU A 370 -18.56 16.72 23.36
N SER A 371 -19.07 17.84 23.85
CA SER A 371 -19.71 18.86 23.01
C SER A 371 -18.72 19.97 22.69
N VAL A 372 -18.57 20.34 21.41
CA VAL A 372 -17.62 21.35 20.95
C VAL A 372 -18.35 22.43 20.15
N GLU A 373 -18.20 23.69 20.56
CA GLU A 373 -18.71 24.82 19.78
C GLU A 373 -17.80 25.07 18.58
N GLY A 374 -18.34 25.06 17.37
CA GLY A 374 -17.59 25.30 16.14
C GLY A 374 -18.31 24.84 14.87
N GLU A 375 -17.57 24.77 13.78
CA GLU A 375 -18.02 24.16 12.53
C GLU A 375 -17.18 22.92 12.26
N PHE A 376 -17.84 21.81 11.93
CA PHE A 376 -17.15 20.57 11.62
C PHE A 376 -16.35 20.76 10.33
N GLY A 377 -15.04 20.52 10.38
CA GLY A 377 -14.14 20.64 9.24
C GLY A 377 -12.70 20.27 9.58
N PRO A 378 -11.78 20.30 8.60
CA PRO A 378 -10.37 19.93 8.78
C PRO A 378 -9.67 20.67 9.93
N ASP A 379 -9.93 21.96 10.08
CA ASP A 379 -9.30 22.81 11.10
C ASP A 379 -9.72 22.42 12.53
N LEU A 380 -11.01 22.06 12.70
CA LEU A 380 -11.52 21.59 13.99
C LEU A 380 -10.91 20.24 14.36
N ILE A 381 -10.83 19.32 13.38
CA ILE A 381 -10.25 18.00 13.56
C ILE A 381 -8.77 18.10 13.94
N GLU A 382 -8.00 18.96 13.25
CA GLU A 382 -6.61 19.26 13.58
C GLU A 382 -6.47 19.85 15.00
N SER A 383 -7.33 20.80 15.34
CA SER A 383 -7.32 21.46 16.65
C SER A 383 -7.63 20.48 17.79
N LEU A 384 -8.63 19.61 17.60
CA LEU A 384 -8.98 18.57 18.55
C LEU A 384 -7.90 17.50 18.66
N SER A 385 -7.28 17.12 17.53
CA SER A 385 -6.18 16.14 17.51
C SER A 385 -5.02 16.61 18.37
N LYS A 386 -4.61 17.88 18.22
CA LYS A 386 -3.57 18.51 19.05
C LYS A 386 -3.97 18.69 20.51
N ARG A 387 -5.22 19.11 20.75
CA ARG A 387 -5.69 19.40 22.12
C ARG A 387 -5.87 18.15 22.97
N LEU A 388 -6.34 17.06 22.35
CA LEU A 388 -6.57 15.79 23.03
C LEU A 388 -5.37 14.85 22.98
N ASP A 389 -4.31 15.21 22.24
CA ASP A 389 -3.16 14.35 21.94
C ASP A 389 -3.57 12.99 21.33
N ILE A 390 -4.60 13.04 20.48
CA ILE A 390 -5.15 11.86 19.79
C ILE A 390 -4.93 12.06 18.29
N PRO A 391 -4.11 11.22 17.63
CA PRO A 391 -3.89 11.37 16.20
C PRO A 391 -5.15 11.05 15.39
N LYS A 392 -5.31 11.75 14.25
CA LYS A 392 -6.55 11.77 13.44
C LYS A 392 -7.04 10.40 12.98
N ASN A 393 -6.15 9.42 12.86
CA ASN A 393 -6.50 8.05 12.47
C ASN A 393 -7.29 7.28 13.54
N PHE A 394 -7.35 7.79 14.78
CA PHE A 394 -8.25 7.30 15.82
C PHE A 394 -9.59 8.06 15.86
N MET A 395 -9.82 8.93 14.88
CA MET A 395 -11.06 9.66 14.74
C MET A 395 -11.90 9.09 13.59
N PHE A 396 -13.21 9.05 13.79
CA PHE A 396 -14.17 8.39 12.94
C PHE A 396 -15.32 9.33 12.58
N ILE A 397 -15.82 9.19 11.35
CA ILE A 397 -17.09 9.76 10.93
C ILE A 397 -17.95 8.71 10.25
N GLY A 398 -19.27 8.90 10.28
CA GLY A 398 -20.20 8.14 9.45
C GLY A 398 -19.93 8.39 7.96
N THR A 399 -20.33 7.46 7.10
CA THR A 399 -20.10 7.57 5.65
C THR A 399 -20.85 8.79 5.09
N PRO A 400 -20.14 9.83 4.61
CA PRO A 400 -20.79 11.05 4.14
C PRO A 400 -21.55 10.82 2.82
N GLY A 401 -22.65 11.55 2.61
CA GLY A 401 -23.39 11.55 1.35
C GLY A 401 -22.81 12.51 0.31
N ASP A 402 -23.39 12.51 -0.90
CA ASP A 402 -22.92 13.28 -2.06
C ASP A 402 -22.83 14.81 -1.87
N ARG A 403 -23.47 15.36 -0.82
CA ARG A 403 -23.49 16.81 -0.50
C ARG A 403 -22.52 17.22 0.62
N PHE A 404 -21.59 16.36 0.98
CA PHE A 404 -20.61 16.66 2.01
C PHE A 404 -19.61 17.73 1.52
N PRO A 405 -19.38 18.82 2.28
CA PRO A 405 -18.68 20.00 1.77
C PRO A 405 -17.15 19.85 1.68
N TYR A 406 -16.58 18.81 2.26
CA TYR A 406 -15.13 18.57 2.28
C TYR A 406 -14.77 17.30 1.50
N ARG A 407 -13.55 17.24 0.96
CA ARG A 407 -13.01 15.97 0.45
C ARG A 407 -12.55 15.11 1.62
N ILE A 408 -12.69 13.80 1.50
CA ILE A 408 -12.24 12.87 2.56
C ILE A 408 -10.72 13.01 2.79
N SER A 409 -9.95 13.31 1.75
CA SER A 409 -8.51 13.60 1.84
C SER A 409 -8.20 14.83 2.70
N GLU A 410 -9.06 15.86 2.68
CA GLU A 410 -8.89 17.08 3.48
C GLU A 410 -9.02 16.82 4.98
N LEU A 411 -9.70 15.75 5.38
CA LEU A 411 -9.83 15.36 6.78
C LEU A 411 -8.54 14.75 7.35
N GLY A 412 -7.53 14.46 6.51
CA GLY A 412 -6.16 14.15 6.95
C GLY A 412 -6.02 12.85 7.74
N GLY A 413 -6.72 11.78 7.33
CA GLY A 413 -6.57 10.44 7.93
C GLY A 413 -7.71 9.99 8.84
N VAL A 414 -8.77 10.79 8.98
CA VAL A 414 -10.01 10.39 9.65
C VAL A 414 -10.64 9.19 8.95
N ARG A 415 -11.06 8.20 9.73
CA ARG A 415 -11.61 6.94 9.21
C ARG A 415 -13.12 7.03 9.01
N LEU A 416 -13.62 6.26 8.03
CA LEU A 416 -15.04 6.17 7.71
C LEU A 416 -15.63 4.87 8.24
N ILE A 417 -16.55 4.98 9.19
CA ILE A 417 -17.34 3.84 9.66
C ILE A 417 -18.63 3.71 8.86
N ILE A 418 -19.16 2.48 8.81
CA ILE A 418 -20.39 2.17 8.09
C ILE A 418 -21.56 2.86 8.79
N GLY A 419 -22.41 3.49 8.00
CA GLY A 419 -23.78 3.89 8.33
C GLY A 419 -24.73 3.21 7.38
#